data_AF-A0A9D7GM86-F1
#
_entry.id   AF-A0A9D7GM86-F1
#
_cell.length_a   1.000
_cell.length_b   1.000
_cell.length_c   1.000
_cell.angle_alpha   90.00
_cell.angle_beta   90.00
_cell.angle_gamma   90.00
#
_symmetry.space_group_name_H-M   'P 1'
#
loop_
_entity.id
_entity.type
_entity.pdbx_description
1 polymer ?
#
loop_
_entity_poly.entity_id
_entity_poly.type
_entity_poly.pdbx_seq_one_letter_code
_entity_poly.pdbx_strand_id
1 'polypeptide(L)'
;MSDLRTPALTAAALAAVLGSALLGAVTPAQAGDKAMAKEKCYGVAMAGKNDCAAGPGTSCAGTSKSDHQANAWKYVAAGTCTKTASKTSPTGKGQLAAFEATMPAKAM
;
A
#
# COMPACT_ATOMS: atom_id res chain seq x y z
N MET A 1 -53.60 -40.91 -16.73
CA MET A 1 -53.24 -39.58 -17.26
C MET A 1 -53.93 -38.55 -16.39
N SER A 2 -53.16 -37.55 -15.94
CA SER A 2 -53.57 -36.33 -15.22
C SER A 2 -53.94 -36.48 -13.74
N ASP A 3 -53.62 -35.57 -12.81
CA ASP A 3 -52.60 -34.52 -12.63
C ASP A 3 -52.89 -33.89 -11.24
N LEU A 4 -51.83 -33.35 -10.58
CA LEU A 4 -51.79 -32.43 -9.43
C LEU A 4 -52.25 -32.86 -8.00
N ARG A 5 -51.25 -33.06 -7.11
CA ARG A 5 -51.29 -32.53 -5.72
C ARG A 5 -49.86 -32.30 -5.16
N THR A 6 -49.40 -31.05 -5.19
CA THR A 6 -48.28 -30.50 -4.38
C THR A 6 -48.62 -30.59 -2.88
N PRO A 7 -47.73 -31.03 -1.97
CA PRO A 7 -46.69 -30.17 -1.34
C PRO A 7 -45.39 -30.97 -1.03
N ALA A 8 -44.23 -30.45 -0.68
CA ALA A 8 -43.85 -29.19 -0.10
C ALA A 8 -42.39 -28.91 -0.54
N LEU A 9 -42.13 -27.69 -0.99
CA LEU A 9 -40.78 -27.15 -1.00
C LEU A 9 -40.30 -27.08 0.45
N THR A 10 -39.30 -27.89 0.79
CA THR A 10 -38.52 -27.73 2.02
C THR A 10 -37.69 -26.46 1.88
N ALA A 11 -38.32 -25.32 2.14
CA ALA A 11 -37.65 -24.04 2.32
C ALA A 11 -36.92 -24.05 3.66
N ALA A 12 -35.67 -24.52 3.66
CA ALA A 12 -34.75 -24.29 4.77
C ALA A 12 -34.32 -22.81 4.71
N ALA A 13 -35.08 -21.95 5.37
CA ALA A 13 -34.72 -20.55 5.58
C ALA A 13 -33.59 -20.49 6.63
N LEU A 14 -32.35 -20.36 6.17
CA LEU A 14 -31.22 -19.98 7.03
C LEU A 14 -31.08 -18.46 7.00
N ALA A 15 -31.82 -17.80 7.89
CA ALA A 15 -31.60 -16.40 8.22
C ALA A 15 -30.39 -16.29 9.15
N ALA A 16 -29.21 -16.03 8.60
CA ALA A 16 -28.03 -15.64 9.37
C ALA A 16 -27.82 -14.13 9.21
N VAL A 17 -28.42 -13.34 10.11
CA VAL A 17 -28.04 -11.94 10.30
C VAL A 17 -26.91 -11.90 11.31
N LEU A 18 -25.72 -11.52 10.86
CA LEU A 18 -24.65 -11.07 11.73
C LEU A 18 -24.19 -9.71 11.23
N GLY A 19 -24.80 -8.68 11.80
CA GLY A 19 -24.33 -7.31 11.70
C GLY A 19 -23.11 -7.14 12.60
N SER A 20 -21.99 -6.77 11.98
CA SER A 20 -20.81 -6.27 12.66
C SER A 20 -20.32 -5.03 11.91
N ALA A 21 -20.98 -3.90 12.13
CA ALA A 21 -20.45 -2.60 11.74
C ALA A 21 -19.32 -2.23 12.71
N LEU A 22 -18.09 -2.65 12.42
CA LEU A 22 -16.91 -2.02 13.03
C LEU A 22 -16.62 -0.72 12.29
N LEU A 23 -17.23 0.37 12.76
CA LEU A 23 -16.67 1.71 12.57
C LEU A 23 -15.38 1.79 13.40
N GLY A 24 -14.30 1.25 12.84
CA GLY A 24 -12.96 1.49 13.34
C GLY A 24 -12.63 2.96 13.10
N ALA A 25 -12.69 3.77 14.15
CA ALA A 25 -12.12 5.09 14.16
C ALA A 25 -10.64 4.98 13.76
N VAL A 26 -10.29 5.49 12.58
CA VAL A 26 -8.89 5.67 12.18
C VAL A 26 -8.37 6.86 12.98
N THR A 27 -7.97 6.62 14.22
CA THR A 27 -7.16 7.58 14.96
C THR A 27 -5.77 7.60 14.33
N PRO A 28 -5.18 8.75 13.99
CA PRO A 28 -3.74 8.81 13.80
C PRO A 28 -3.12 8.52 15.17
N ALA A 29 -2.66 7.28 15.37
CA ALA A 29 -1.92 6.89 16.55
C ALA A 29 -0.76 7.89 16.75
N GLN A 30 -0.88 8.65 17.84
CA GLN A 30 0.15 9.55 18.30
C GLN A 30 1.38 8.75 18.72
N ALA A 31 2.53 9.39 18.52
CA ALA A 31 3.86 8.92 18.83
C ALA A 31 3.99 8.28 20.23
N GLY A 32 4.57 7.09 20.28
CA GLY A 32 4.97 6.41 21.50
C GLY A 32 5.91 5.24 21.21
N ASP A 33 7.05 5.25 21.89
CA ASP A 33 7.95 4.12 22.17
C ASP A 33 9.11 3.77 21.22
N LYS A 34 10.29 3.77 21.83
CA LYS A 34 11.64 3.71 21.23
C LYS A 34 12.06 2.28 20.91
N ALA A 35 11.32 1.60 20.05
CA ALA A 35 11.95 0.81 18.99
C ALA A 35 12.36 1.81 17.88
N MET A 36 13.39 1.55 17.09
CA MET A 36 13.65 2.40 15.91
C MET A 36 12.51 2.20 14.92
N ALA A 37 11.39 2.89 15.13
CA ALA A 37 10.22 2.83 14.27
C ALA A 37 10.71 3.18 12.87
N LYS A 38 10.54 2.24 11.94
CA LYS A 38 10.87 2.46 10.53
C LYS A 38 9.59 2.83 9.80
N GLU A 39 9.68 3.80 8.90
CA GLU A 39 8.59 4.16 8.02
C GLU A 39 8.90 3.74 6.58
N LYS A 40 7.84 3.42 5.86
CA LYS A 40 7.91 3.11 4.43
C LYS A 40 8.13 4.41 3.67
N CYS A 41 9.21 4.48 2.91
CA CYS A 41 9.53 5.67 2.15
C CYS A 41 9.72 5.36 0.67
N TYR A 42 8.86 5.93 -0.15
CA TYR A 42 8.85 5.78 -1.60
C TYR A 42 9.78 6.78 -2.28
N GLY A 43 10.38 6.36 -3.39
CA GLY A 43 11.22 7.22 -4.21
C GLY A 43 12.56 7.55 -3.59
N VAL A 44 13.02 6.85 -2.55
CA VAL A 44 14.35 7.09 -1.93
C VAL A 44 15.37 5.99 -2.21
N ALA A 45 14.92 4.86 -2.78
CA ALA A 45 15.80 3.76 -3.13
C ALA A 45 16.58 4.08 -4.41
N MET A 46 17.85 3.68 -4.45
CA MET A 46 18.61 3.62 -5.70
C MET A 46 18.19 2.40 -6.52
N ALA A 47 18.58 2.38 -7.81
CA ALA A 47 18.42 1.22 -8.67
C ALA A 47 18.95 -0.05 -7.99
N GLY A 48 18.13 -1.11 -7.99
CA GLY A 48 18.45 -2.39 -7.37
C GLY A 48 18.58 -2.39 -5.83
N LYS A 49 18.23 -1.31 -5.13
CA LYS A 49 18.44 -1.18 -3.66
C LYS A 49 17.17 -0.86 -2.88
N ASN A 50 16.01 -1.12 -3.47
CA ASN A 50 14.71 -0.99 -2.80
C ASN A 50 14.43 -2.22 -1.93
N ASP A 51 13.63 -2.03 -0.88
CA ASP A 51 13.16 -3.13 -0.04
C ASP A 51 11.89 -3.75 -0.64
N CYS A 52 11.06 -2.96 -1.35
CA CYS A 52 9.91 -3.41 -2.16
C CYS A 52 9.41 -2.26 -3.07
N ALA A 53 8.16 -2.21 -3.57
CA ALA A 53 7.77 -2.94 -4.77
C ALA A 53 8.12 -2.07 -6.00
N ALA A 54 8.67 -2.64 -7.06
CA ALA A 54 9.09 -1.89 -8.26
C ALA A 54 8.16 -2.08 -9.47
N GLY A 55 7.00 -2.71 -9.27
CA GLY A 55 6.01 -3.02 -10.31
C GLY A 55 5.37 -4.39 -10.08
N PRO A 56 4.33 -4.75 -10.86
CA PRO A 56 3.75 -6.08 -10.83
C PRO A 56 4.78 -7.14 -11.27
N GLY A 57 4.72 -8.33 -10.67
CA GLY A 57 5.56 -9.47 -11.03
C GLY A 57 7.02 -9.39 -10.59
N THR A 58 7.41 -8.42 -9.76
CA THR A 58 8.79 -8.32 -9.24
C THR A 58 8.93 -9.00 -7.87
N SER A 59 10.11 -9.54 -7.59
CA SER A 59 10.46 -10.19 -6.30
C SER A 59 10.63 -9.21 -5.12
N CYS A 60 9.94 -8.06 -5.15
CA CYS A 60 9.97 -7.03 -4.11
C CYS A 60 11.36 -6.37 -3.96
N ALA A 61 12.26 -6.95 -3.17
CA ALA A 61 13.56 -6.36 -2.87
C ALA A 61 14.51 -6.41 -4.08
N GLY A 62 15.28 -5.36 -4.26
CA GLY A 62 16.32 -5.28 -5.29
C GLY A 62 15.83 -5.19 -6.74
N THR A 63 14.55 -4.93 -6.96
CA THR A 63 13.95 -4.90 -8.31
C THR A 63 13.76 -3.50 -8.90
N SER A 64 14.10 -2.43 -8.17
CA SER A 64 14.02 -1.05 -8.66
C SER A 64 14.86 -0.89 -9.92
N LYS A 65 14.26 -0.40 -11.00
CA LYS A 65 14.91 -0.24 -12.30
C LYS A 65 15.70 1.07 -12.41
N SER A 66 15.29 2.09 -11.68
CA SER A 66 15.92 3.41 -11.66
C SER A 66 16.12 3.92 -10.24
N ASP A 67 16.97 4.93 -10.11
CA ASP A 67 17.11 5.70 -8.89
C ASP A 67 15.83 6.49 -8.61
N HIS A 68 15.42 6.50 -7.35
CA HIS A 68 14.23 7.18 -6.86
C HIS A 68 12.95 6.70 -7.58
N GLN A 69 12.87 5.44 -8.00
CA GLN A 69 11.67 4.94 -8.67
C GLN A 69 10.43 5.14 -7.78
N ALA A 70 9.39 5.77 -8.32
CA ALA A 70 8.31 6.35 -7.52
C ALA A 70 7.40 5.33 -6.81
N ASN A 71 7.29 4.11 -7.35
CA ASN A 71 6.60 3.01 -6.70
C ASN A 71 7.52 2.16 -5.82
N ALA A 72 8.85 2.27 -5.98
CA ALA A 72 9.82 1.56 -5.17
C ALA A 72 10.06 2.28 -3.83
N TRP A 73 10.16 1.50 -2.76
CA TRP A 73 10.33 2.03 -1.42
C TRP A 73 11.40 1.29 -0.62
N LYS A 74 11.90 1.98 0.40
CA LYS A 74 12.80 1.45 1.42
C LYS A 74 12.32 1.90 2.80
N TYR A 75 12.59 1.07 3.81
CA TYR A 75 12.41 1.45 5.20
C TYR A 75 13.47 2.46 5.62
N VAL A 76 13.02 3.61 6.11
CA VAL A 76 13.87 4.65 6.70
C VAL A 76 13.49 4.86 8.16
N ALA A 77 14.32 5.56 8.93
CA ALA A 77 13.95 5.93 10.30
C ALA A 77 12.68 6.81 10.26
N ALA A 78 11.75 6.59 11.19
CA ALA A 78 10.50 7.36 11.24
C ALA A 78 10.78 8.88 11.29
N GLY A 79 9.98 9.64 10.54
CA GLY A 79 10.10 11.09 10.44
C GLY A 79 11.28 11.59 9.58
N THR A 80 11.90 10.72 8.78
CA THR A 80 13.01 11.07 7.87
C THR A 80 12.64 10.97 6.40
N CYS A 81 11.55 10.30 6.05
CA CYS A 81 11.15 10.06 4.66
C CYS A 81 11.00 11.35 3.86
N THR A 82 10.19 12.29 4.37
CA THR A 82 9.94 13.58 3.73
C THR A 82 11.12 14.56 3.79
N LYS A 83 12.20 14.17 4.48
CA LYS A 83 13.47 14.92 4.54
C LYS A 83 14.51 14.33 3.58
N THR A 84 14.33 13.08 3.18
CA THR A 84 15.23 12.35 2.28
C THR A 84 15.02 12.81 0.85
N ALA A 85 16.09 13.00 0.09
CA ALA A 85 16.00 13.46 -1.29
C ALA A 85 15.36 12.40 -2.21
N SER A 86 14.53 12.86 -3.15
CA SER A 86 13.94 12.04 -4.20
C SER A 86 13.81 12.88 -5.47
N LYS A 87 14.65 12.60 -6.48
CA LYS A 87 14.74 13.45 -7.68
C LYS A 87 13.50 13.39 -8.59
N THR A 88 12.79 12.27 -8.53
CA THR A 88 11.59 11.98 -9.33
C THR A 88 10.31 12.38 -8.61
N SER A 89 10.41 12.74 -7.33
CA SER A 89 9.26 13.15 -6.52
C SER A 89 8.84 14.57 -6.85
N PRO A 90 7.53 14.86 -6.93
CA PRO A 90 7.02 16.22 -7.11
C PRO A 90 7.51 17.22 -6.06
N THR A 91 7.85 16.73 -4.86
CA THR A 91 8.35 17.57 -3.75
C THR A 91 9.89 17.62 -3.67
N GLY A 92 10.58 16.88 -4.54
CA GLY A 92 12.03 16.66 -4.44
C GLY A 92 12.43 15.79 -3.23
N LYS A 93 11.47 15.22 -2.50
CA LYS A 93 11.66 14.43 -1.27
C LYS A 93 10.91 13.11 -1.30
N GLY A 94 11.33 12.16 -0.47
CA GLY A 94 10.63 10.89 -0.28
C GLY A 94 9.17 11.08 0.15
N GLN A 95 8.33 10.12 -0.20
CA GLN A 95 6.89 10.15 0.05
C GLN A 95 6.45 8.93 0.87
N LEU A 96 5.43 9.10 1.72
CA LEU A 96 4.86 8.00 2.52
C LEU A 96 3.97 7.06 1.68
N ALA A 97 3.64 7.47 0.46
CA ALA A 97 2.89 6.69 -0.52
C ALA A 97 3.64 6.70 -1.88
N ALA A 98 3.33 5.72 -2.72
CA ALA A 98 3.77 5.74 -4.11
C ALA A 98 3.21 6.99 -4.80
N PHE A 99 3.96 7.50 -5.77
CA PHE A 99 3.61 8.72 -6.51
C PHE A 99 3.85 8.54 -8.00
N GLU A 100 3.41 9.51 -8.80
CA GLU A 100 3.78 9.60 -10.21
C GLU A 100 5.10 10.35 -10.34
N ALA A 101 6.06 9.73 -11.03
CA ALA A 101 7.38 10.32 -11.20
C ALA A 101 7.27 11.60 -12.04
N THR A 102 7.61 12.74 -11.46
CA THR A 102 7.92 13.94 -12.21
C THR A 102 9.36 13.80 -12.67
N MET A 103 9.56 13.56 -13.96
CA MET A 103 10.88 13.64 -14.57
C MET A 103 11.40 15.07 -14.34
N PRO A 104 12.51 15.27 -13.59
CA PRO A 104 13.05 16.61 -13.44
C PRO A 104 13.48 17.08 -14.83
N ALA A 105 13.04 18.27 -15.23
CA ALA A 105 13.36 18.91 -16.51
C ALA A 105 14.87 19.19 -16.75
N LYS A 106 15.77 18.57 -15.97
CA LYS A 106 17.21 18.81 -15.99
C LYS A 106 17.99 17.55 -15.59
N ALA A 107 17.89 16.53 -16.42
CA ALA A 107 18.83 15.42 -16.48
C ALA A 107 18.88 14.90 -17.93
N MET A 108 19.24 15.81 -18.84
CA MET A 108 19.79 15.52 -20.17
C MET A 108 21.18 16.18 -20.22
#